data_AF-A0A660M700-F1
#
_entry.id   AF-A0A660M700-F1
#
_cell.length_a   1.000
_cell.length_b   1.000
_cell.length_c   1.000
_cell.angle_alpha   90.00
_cell.angle_beta   90.00
_cell.angle_gamma   90.00
#
_symmetry.space_group_name_H-M   'P 1'
#
loop_
_entity.id
_entity.type
_entity.pdbx_description
1 polymer ?
#
loop_
_entity_poly.entity_id
_entity_poly.type
_entity_poly.pdbx_seq_one_letter_code
_entity_poly.pdbx_strand_id
1 'polypeptide(L)'
;MSMPVKPGFTIIEMMLFLAVSGAMAAGIMVGVGATVNAQRYRDATHSLVSFFQGEYDRVVNVQNDHDRNLGCSTSGISQSITPQVPGTSECTIIGRFITTGRDGRSLIARTIYATRDGSTAATDYEALTHSGLVLSDTASQTTTYELAWETALRQGARHSYLIVRSPSSGAIKTYIGNTDNPMTVLSPDNDAQKGDTNLCIDPDGLVFTGISGAVIARGGSSASSVKLIGGGIGQC
;
A
#
# COMPACT_ATOMS: atom_id res chain seq x y z
N MET A 1 -45.31 67.99 -3.24
CA MET A 1 -44.08 67.19 -3.16
C MET A 1 -44.39 65.83 -3.77
N SER A 2 -44.10 65.63 -5.06
CA SER A 2 -44.43 64.39 -5.77
C SER A 2 -43.28 63.41 -5.58
N MET A 3 -43.52 62.27 -4.93
CA MET A 3 -42.52 61.21 -4.81
C MET A 3 -42.43 60.49 -6.15
N PRO A 4 -41.23 60.34 -6.74
CA PRO A 4 -41.07 59.53 -7.94
C PRO A 4 -41.37 58.07 -7.59
N VAL A 5 -42.32 57.45 -8.29
CA VAL A 5 -42.57 56.01 -8.23
C VAL A 5 -41.36 55.32 -8.84
N LYS A 6 -40.63 54.56 -8.02
CA LYS A 6 -39.52 53.73 -8.50
C LYS A 6 -40.10 52.53 -9.25
N PRO A 7 -39.74 52.28 -10.52
CA PRO A 7 -40.18 51.09 -11.22
C PRO A 7 -39.66 49.84 -10.49
N GLY A 8 -40.56 48.91 -10.19
CA GLY A 8 -40.21 47.60 -9.63
C GLY A 8 -39.66 46.65 -10.69
N PHE A 9 -38.96 45.61 -10.26
CA PHE A 9 -38.44 44.58 -11.16
C PHE A 9 -39.56 43.75 -11.80
N THR A 10 -39.38 43.37 -13.07
CA THR A 10 -40.33 42.52 -13.79
C THR A 10 -40.18 41.05 -13.40
N ILE A 11 -41.25 40.26 -13.55
CA ILE A 11 -41.21 38.81 -13.29
C ILE A 11 -40.17 38.12 -14.19
N ILE A 12 -40.04 38.55 -15.46
CA ILE A 12 -39.09 37.96 -16.40
C ILE A 12 -37.65 38.21 -15.94
N GLU A 13 -37.34 39.42 -15.46
CA GLU A 13 -36.01 39.76 -14.96
C GLU A 13 -35.64 38.99 -13.69
N MET A 14 -36.60 38.81 -12.77
CA MET A 14 -36.41 37.98 -11.58
C MET A 14 -36.18 36.51 -11.93
N MET A 15 -36.92 35.96 -12.91
CA MET A 15 -36.74 34.58 -13.36
C MET A 15 -35.38 34.39 -14.06
N LEU A 16 -34.94 35.37 -14.88
CA LEU A 16 -33.63 35.34 -15.52
C LEU A 16 -32.50 35.40 -14.48
N PHE A 17 -32.62 36.30 -13.49
CA PHE A 17 -31.64 36.41 -12.41
C PHE A 17 -31.53 35.12 -11.60
N LEU A 18 -32.66 34.49 -11.26
CA LEU A 18 -32.69 33.22 -10.55
C LEU A 18 -32.10 32.08 -11.40
N ALA A 19 -32.39 32.03 -12.69
CA ALA A 19 -31.86 31.02 -13.59
C ALA A 19 -30.33 31.11 -13.72
N VAL A 20 -29.78 32.31 -13.91
CA VAL A 20 -28.33 32.53 -14.00
C VAL A 20 -27.65 32.23 -12.67
N SER A 21 -28.23 32.71 -11.56
CA SER A 21 -27.70 32.45 -10.21
C SER A 21 -27.71 30.95 -9.88
N GLY A 22 -28.79 30.24 -10.25
CA GLY A 22 -28.91 28.80 -10.08
C GLY A 22 -27.91 28.02 -10.91
N ALA A 23 -27.70 28.40 -12.18
CA ALA A 23 -26.70 27.79 -13.04
C ALA A 23 -25.27 28.00 -12.52
N MET A 24 -24.94 29.21 -12.04
CA MET A 24 -23.64 29.47 -11.41
C MET A 24 -23.46 28.66 -10.13
N ALA A 25 -24.47 28.59 -9.27
CA ALA A 25 -24.43 27.80 -8.04
C ALA A 25 -24.21 26.30 -8.34
N ALA A 26 -24.91 25.75 -9.33
CA ALA A 26 -24.72 24.38 -9.79
C ALA A 26 -23.30 24.14 -10.34
N GLY A 27 -22.79 25.07 -11.16
CA GLY A 27 -21.42 25.01 -11.68
C GLY A 27 -20.36 24.99 -10.58
N ILE A 28 -20.53 25.84 -9.55
CA ILE A 28 -19.63 25.86 -8.38
C ILE A 28 -19.69 24.53 -7.63
N MET A 29 -20.87 23.98 -7.38
CA MET A 29 -21.02 22.70 -6.67
C MET A 29 -20.31 21.55 -7.41
N VAL A 30 -20.43 21.50 -8.74
CA VAL A 30 -19.72 20.49 -9.55
C VAL A 30 -18.21 20.70 -9.49
N GLY A 31 -17.74 21.94 -9.62
CA GLY A 31 -16.31 22.27 -9.53
C GLY A 31 -15.70 21.94 -8.16
N VAL A 32 -16.40 22.28 -7.07
CA VAL A 32 -15.98 21.93 -5.71
C VAL A 32 -15.98 20.42 -5.53
N GLY A 33 -17.01 19.69 -5.97
CA GLY A 33 -17.04 18.22 -5.87
C GLY A 33 -15.86 17.56 -6.58
N ALA A 34 -15.57 17.97 -7.81
CA ALA A 34 -14.46 17.43 -8.58
C ALA A 34 -13.08 17.76 -7.97
N THR A 35 -12.89 18.98 -7.45
CA THR A 35 -11.62 19.39 -6.82
C THR A 35 -11.39 18.68 -5.49
N VAL A 36 -12.44 18.50 -4.68
CA VAL A 36 -12.37 17.73 -3.43
C VAL A 36 -12.05 16.26 -3.73
N ASN A 37 -12.71 15.64 -4.70
CA ASN A 37 -12.42 14.26 -5.08
C ASN A 37 -10.99 14.10 -5.61
N ALA A 38 -10.48 15.05 -6.40
CA ALA A 38 -9.09 15.02 -6.85
C ALA A 38 -8.09 15.17 -5.69
N GLN A 39 -8.41 15.95 -4.66
CA GLN A 39 -7.58 16.05 -3.45
C GLN A 39 -7.58 14.75 -2.65
N ARG A 40 -8.77 14.18 -2.39
CA ARG A 40 -8.94 12.88 -1.72
C ARG A 40 -8.19 11.78 -2.44
N TYR A 41 -8.28 11.76 -3.77
CA TYR A 41 -7.58 10.78 -4.58
C TYR A 41 -6.05 10.92 -4.49
N ARG A 42 -5.52 12.14 -4.56
CA ARG A 42 -4.08 12.37 -4.34
C ARG A 42 -3.65 11.92 -2.95
N ASP A 43 -4.41 12.27 -1.92
CA ASP A 43 -4.14 11.87 -0.55
C ASP A 43 -4.11 10.33 -0.37
N ALA A 44 -5.05 9.60 -0.99
CA ALA A 44 -5.05 8.15 -1.01
C ALA A 44 -3.78 7.58 -1.68
N THR A 45 -3.39 8.11 -2.84
CA THR A 45 -2.17 7.65 -3.55
C THR A 45 -0.89 7.95 -2.78
N HIS A 46 -0.79 9.11 -2.14
CA HIS A 46 0.35 9.47 -1.28
C HIS A 46 0.42 8.57 -0.06
N SER A 47 -0.71 8.32 0.60
CA SER A 47 -0.80 7.43 1.76
C SER A 47 -0.40 5.99 1.42
N LEU A 48 -0.78 5.49 0.24
CA LEU A 48 -0.34 4.18 -0.25
C LEU A 48 1.19 4.10 -0.41
N VAL A 49 1.79 5.11 -1.03
CA VAL A 49 3.25 5.19 -1.19
C VAL A 49 3.93 5.21 0.19
N SER A 50 3.43 6.03 1.12
CA SER A 50 3.96 6.10 2.49
C SER A 50 3.81 4.79 3.25
N PHE A 51 2.73 4.03 3.03
CA PHE A 51 2.57 2.69 3.62
C PHE A 51 3.70 1.74 3.17
N PHE A 52 3.92 1.59 1.86
CA PHE A 52 5.00 0.74 1.36
C PHE A 52 6.38 1.22 1.82
N GLN A 53 6.63 2.53 1.83
CA GLN A 53 7.86 3.11 2.35
C GLN A 53 8.11 2.72 3.82
N GLY A 54 7.08 2.82 4.67
CA GLY A 54 7.16 2.39 6.07
C GLY A 54 7.44 0.89 6.22
N GLU A 55 6.89 0.05 5.34
CA GLU A 55 7.18 -1.39 5.35
C GLU A 55 8.62 -1.70 4.93
N TYR A 56 9.20 -0.96 3.97
CA TYR A 56 10.65 -1.04 3.68
C TYR A 56 11.49 -0.62 4.88
N ASP A 57 11.12 0.46 5.57
CA ASP A 57 11.85 0.94 6.75
C ASP A 57 11.84 -0.07 7.89
N ARG A 58 10.73 -0.81 8.06
CA ARG A 58 10.63 -1.93 9.03
C ARG A 58 11.55 -3.11 8.69
N VAL A 59 11.84 -3.35 7.41
CA VAL A 59 12.80 -4.38 6.98
C VAL A 59 14.25 -3.92 7.21
N VAL A 60 14.54 -2.64 7.01
CA VAL A 60 15.86 -2.06 7.28
C VAL A 60 16.13 -2.00 8.78
N ASN A 61 15.17 -1.49 9.56
CA ASN A 61 15.25 -1.32 10.99
C ASN A 61 14.40 -2.37 11.71
N VAL A 62 14.94 -3.59 11.78
CA VAL A 62 14.27 -4.73 12.39
C VAL A 62 14.07 -4.48 13.89
N GLN A 63 12.80 -4.41 14.31
CA GLN A 63 12.41 -4.36 15.71
C GLN A 63 11.78 -5.69 16.09
N ASN A 64 12.21 -6.25 17.22
CA ASN A 64 11.66 -7.48 17.76
C ASN A 64 10.69 -7.13 18.90
N ASP A 65 9.52 -6.60 18.54
CA ASP A 65 8.47 -6.15 19.47
C ASP A 65 7.42 -7.25 19.75
N HIS A 66 7.76 -8.51 19.49
CA HIS A 66 6.83 -9.62 19.65
C HIS A 66 6.39 -9.83 21.11
N ASP A 67 5.18 -10.38 21.26
CA ASP A 67 4.69 -10.82 22.56
C ASP A 67 5.67 -11.84 23.16
N ARG A 68 5.95 -11.75 24.46
CA ARG A 68 6.81 -12.71 25.17
C ARG A 68 6.26 -14.12 25.12
N ASN A 69 4.97 -14.28 24.85
CA ASN A 69 4.34 -15.58 24.67
C ASN A 69 4.37 -16.03 23.20
N LEU A 70 5.20 -15.45 22.33
CA LEU A 70 5.46 -15.99 21.00
C LEU A 70 6.70 -16.89 21.03
N GLY A 71 6.48 -18.16 20.72
CA GLY A 71 7.52 -19.12 20.43
C GLY A 71 7.85 -19.15 18.95
N CYS A 72 9.11 -19.40 18.62
CA CYS A 72 9.46 -19.82 17.27
C CYS A 72 10.14 -21.18 17.26
N SER A 73 9.68 -22.02 16.35
CA SER A 73 10.17 -23.38 16.13
C SER A 73 10.40 -23.60 14.65
N THR A 74 11.03 -24.73 14.30
CA THR A 74 11.23 -25.14 12.90
C THR A 74 9.92 -25.37 12.13
N SER A 75 8.79 -25.54 12.83
CA SER A 75 7.45 -25.62 12.22
C SER A 75 6.71 -24.29 12.14
N GLY A 76 7.31 -23.20 12.63
CA GLY A 76 6.76 -21.85 12.52
C GLY A 76 6.66 -21.09 13.84
N ILE A 77 5.92 -19.99 13.77
CA ILE A 77 5.62 -19.10 14.90
C ILE A 77 4.33 -19.57 15.58
N SER A 78 4.37 -19.81 16.90
CA SER A 78 3.21 -20.25 17.67
C SER A 78 3.15 -19.56 19.03
N GLN A 79 1.98 -19.57 19.69
CA GLN A 79 1.94 -19.15 21.09
C GLN A 79 2.75 -20.15 21.95
N SER A 80 3.72 -19.63 22.70
CA SER A 80 4.51 -20.35 23.67
C SER A 80 3.89 -20.20 25.06
N ILE A 81 3.79 -21.31 25.77
CA ILE A 81 3.31 -21.37 27.16
C ILE A 81 4.38 -20.84 28.12
N THR A 82 5.65 -20.85 27.69
CA THR A 82 6.77 -20.27 28.44
C THR A 82 7.19 -18.94 27.81
N PRO A 83 7.31 -17.85 28.60
CA PRO A 83 7.78 -16.57 28.10
C PRO A 83 9.16 -16.71 27.44
N GLN A 84 9.25 -16.45 26.15
CA GLN A 84 10.50 -16.44 25.42
C GLN A 84 11.09 -15.02 25.49
N VAL A 85 12.31 -14.92 26.04
CA VAL A 85 13.02 -13.64 26.12
C VAL A 85 13.47 -13.28 24.70
N PRO A 86 13.28 -12.03 24.25
CA PRO A 86 13.80 -11.58 22.96
C PRO A 86 15.29 -11.93 22.82
N GLY A 87 15.64 -12.59 21.71
CA GLY A 87 17.02 -13.03 21.44
C GLY A 87 17.39 -14.43 21.91
N THR A 88 16.46 -15.22 22.47
CA THR A 88 16.68 -16.63 22.81
C THR A 88 16.01 -17.62 21.83
N SER A 89 15.40 -17.12 20.76
CA SER A 89 14.76 -17.92 19.71
C SER A 89 15.72 -18.25 18.56
N GLU A 90 15.55 -19.44 17.97
CA GLU A 90 16.32 -19.86 16.78
C GLU A 90 15.84 -19.19 15.48
N CYS A 91 14.73 -18.45 15.53
CA CYS A 91 14.20 -17.75 14.37
C CYS A 91 14.63 -16.29 14.32
N THR A 92 14.80 -15.79 13.10
CA THR A 92 15.23 -14.42 12.83
C THR A 92 14.18 -13.71 11.98
N ILE A 93 13.86 -12.46 12.31
CA ILE A 93 13.02 -11.61 11.46
C ILE A 93 13.82 -11.20 10.25
N ILE A 94 13.32 -11.52 9.05
CA ILE A 94 14.03 -11.25 7.80
C ILE A 94 13.30 -10.28 6.89
N GLY A 95 12.01 -10.02 7.12
CA GLY A 95 11.23 -9.29 6.13
C GLY A 95 9.76 -9.09 6.46
N ARG A 96 9.05 -8.59 5.44
CA ARG A 96 7.62 -8.29 5.46
C ARG A 96 6.95 -8.86 4.22
N PHE A 97 5.77 -9.46 4.43
CA PHE A 97 4.94 -10.01 3.38
C PHE A 97 3.63 -9.22 3.30
N ILE A 98 3.40 -8.56 2.19
CA ILE A 98 2.21 -7.74 1.97
C ILE A 98 1.31 -8.46 0.99
N THR A 99 0.05 -8.67 1.35
CA THR A 99 -0.96 -9.27 0.47
C THR A 99 -2.13 -8.31 0.29
N THR A 100 -2.70 -8.28 -0.91
CA THR A 100 -3.91 -7.50 -1.15
C THR A 100 -5.15 -8.27 -0.70
N GLY A 101 -6.09 -7.57 -0.07
CA GLY A 101 -7.43 -8.07 0.18
C GLY A 101 -8.18 -8.41 -1.12
N ARG A 102 -9.23 -9.23 -0.98
CA ARG A 102 -10.05 -9.65 -2.14
C ARG A 102 -10.85 -8.52 -2.78
N ASP A 103 -11.10 -7.47 -2.03
CA ASP A 103 -11.81 -6.26 -2.43
C ASP A 103 -10.90 -5.23 -3.10
N GLY A 104 -9.57 -5.44 -3.08
CA GLY A 104 -8.59 -4.48 -3.56
C GLY A 104 -8.56 -3.18 -2.74
N ARG A 105 -9.20 -3.14 -1.58
CA ARG A 105 -9.27 -1.95 -0.71
C ARG A 105 -8.33 -2.05 0.49
N SER A 106 -8.01 -3.28 0.89
CA SER A 106 -7.13 -3.56 2.01
C SER A 106 -5.79 -4.15 1.55
N LEU A 107 -4.72 -3.84 2.29
CA LEU A 107 -3.40 -4.41 2.19
C LEU A 107 -3.02 -4.96 3.57
N ILE A 108 -2.64 -6.22 3.63
CA ILE A 108 -2.30 -6.92 4.88
C ILE A 108 -0.80 -7.21 4.86
N ALA A 109 -0.05 -6.51 5.69
CA ALA A 109 1.38 -6.71 5.89
C ALA A 109 1.65 -7.59 7.12
N ARG A 110 2.49 -8.61 6.96
CA ARG A 110 2.83 -9.59 8.00
C ARG A 110 4.33 -9.73 8.13
N THR A 111 4.84 -9.89 9.35
CA THR A 111 6.27 -10.18 9.58
C THR A 111 6.62 -11.60 9.11
N ILE A 112 7.79 -11.71 8.47
CA ILE A 112 8.38 -12.97 8.02
C ILE A 112 9.55 -13.34 8.90
N TYR A 113 9.57 -14.60 9.31
CA TYR A 113 10.65 -15.20 10.07
C TYR A 113 11.37 -16.25 9.23
N ALA A 114 12.68 -16.30 9.35
CA ALA A 114 13.49 -17.44 8.95
C ALA A 114 13.56 -18.43 10.12
N THR A 115 13.25 -19.70 9.85
CA THR A 115 13.33 -20.78 10.85
C THR A 115 14.69 -21.48 10.86
N ARG A 116 15.52 -21.22 9.85
CA ARG A 116 16.84 -21.81 9.66
C ARG A 116 17.83 -20.74 9.25
N ASP A 117 19.10 -20.98 9.57
CA ASP A 117 20.20 -20.14 9.11
C ASP A 117 20.56 -20.47 7.65
N GLY A 118 20.34 -19.51 6.76
CA GLY A 118 20.69 -19.57 5.33
C GLY A 118 21.96 -18.80 4.98
N SER A 119 22.66 -18.22 5.96
CA SER A 119 23.78 -17.28 5.74
C SER A 119 24.98 -17.88 5.01
N THR A 120 25.13 -19.21 5.04
CA THR A 120 26.25 -19.92 4.39
C THR A 120 26.05 -20.17 2.90
N ALA A 121 24.87 -19.86 2.34
CA ALA A 121 24.60 -20.06 0.92
C ALA A 121 25.35 -19.03 0.05
N ALA A 122 25.71 -19.45 -1.17
CA ALA A 122 26.51 -18.65 -2.09
C ALA A 122 25.74 -17.48 -2.71
N THR A 123 24.42 -17.63 -2.89
CA THR A 123 23.56 -16.60 -3.48
C THR A 123 22.46 -16.17 -2.52
N ASP A 124 21.97 -14.93 -2.66
CA ASP A 124 20.86 -14.40 -1.85
C ASP A 124 19.59 -15.25 -1.97
N TYR A 125 19.30 -15.72 -3.19
CA TYR A 125 18.12 -16.52 -3.46
C TYR A 125 18.17 -17.88 -2.75
N GLU A 126 19.32 -18.57 -2.81
CA GLU A 126 19.53 -19.83 -2.11
C GLU A 126 19.51 -19.63 -0.59
N ALA A 127 20.12 -18.54 -0.09
CA ALA A 127 20.09 -18.20 1.33
C ALA A 127 18.66 -18.06 1.85
N LEU A 128 17.83 -17.30 1.14
CA LEU A 128 16.42 -17.11 1.48
C LEU A 128 15.62 -18.42 1.40
N THR A 129 15.91 -19.26 0.41
CA THR A 129 15.23 -20.54 0.22
C THR A 129 15.57 -21.54 1.33
N HIS A 130 16.85 -21.63 1.71
CA HIS A 130 17.32 -22.50 2.79
C HIS A 130 16.84 -22.04 4.17
N SER A 131 16.63 -20.75 4.35
CA SER A 131 16.16 -20.17 5.62
C SER A 131 14.74 -20.59 6.02
N GLY A 132 13.94 -21.14 5.11
CA GLY A 132 12.60 -21.65 5.40
C GLY A 132 11.67 -20.57 5.95
N LEU A 133 11.11 -19.77 5.04
CA LEU A 133 10.34 -18.57 5.39
C LEU A 133 8.95 -18.91 5.89
N VAL A 134 8.59 -18.37 7.06
CA VAL A 134 7.28 -18.55 7.69
C VAL A 134 6.66 -17.19 8.02
N LEU A 135 5.33 -17.11 7.88
CA LEU A 135 4.57 -15.93 8.28
C LEU A 135 4.17 -16.03 9.75
N SER A 136 4.10 -14.89 10.44
CA SER A 136 3.40 -14.82 11.72
C SER A 136 1.92 -14.59 11.49
N ASP A 137 1.06 -15.42 12.09
CA ASP A 137 -0.41 -15.26 12.13
C ASP A 137 -0.87 -14.41 13.33
N THR A 138 0.07 -13.83 14.08
CA THR A 138 -0.26 -13.10 15.30
C THR A 138 -0.73 -11.69 14.97
N ALA A 139 -1.80 -11.23 15.63
CA ALA A 139 -2.36 -9.90 15.43
C ALA A 139 -1.35 -8.77 15.66
N SER A 140 -0.43 -8.90 16.63
CA SER A 140 0.62 -7.91 16.90
C SER A 140 1.66 -7.77 15.77
N GLN A 141 1.79 -8.78 14.92
CA GLN A 141 2.74 -8.83 13.81
C GLN A 141 2.06 -8.62 12.44
N THR A 142 0.75 -8.32 12.47
CA THR A 142 -0.07 -8.08 11.29
C THR A 142 -0.48 -6.61 11.28
N THR A 143 -0.24 -5.92 10.17
CA THR A 143 -0.67 -4.54 9.93
C THR A 143 -1.61 -4.52 8.75
N THR A 144 -2.87 -4.17 8.99
CA THR A 144 -3.84 -3.93 7.91
C THR A 144 -3.87 -2.46 7.58
N TYR A 145 -3.69 -2.15 6.30
CA TYR A 145 -3.82 -0.82 5.73
C TYR A 145 -5.04 -0.79 4.81
N GLU A 146 -5.97 0.11 5.09
CA GLU A 146 -7.12 0.36 4.25
C GLU A 146 -6.85 1.58 3.37
N LEU A 147 -7.17 1.45 2.08
CA LEU A 147 -7.12 2.56 1.14
C LEU A 147 -8.14 3.62 1.55
N ALA A 148 -7.67 4.87 1.58
CA ALA A 148 -8.50 5.99 1.97
C ALA A 148 -9.56 6.31 0.89
N TRP A 149 -10.61 7.01 1.31
CA TRP A 149 -11.60 7.63 0.42
C TRP A 149 -12.33 6.66 -0.52
N GLU A 150 -12.61 5.43 -0.06
CA GLU A 150 -13.30 4.38 -0.82
C GLU A 150 -12.60 3.98 -2.14
N THR A 151 -11.34 4.40 -2.30
CA THR A 151 -10.51 4.04 -3.45
C THR A 151 -10.15 2.56 -3.41
N ALA A 152 -9.88 1.98 -4.58
CA ALA A 152 -9.55 0.56 -4.71
C ALA A 152 -8.42 0.34 -5.69
N LEU A 153 -7.67 -0.73 -5.54
CA LEU A 153 -6.68 -1.15 -6.52
C LEU A 153 -7.38 -1.55 -7.82
N ARG A 154 -6.95 -0.96 -8.94
CA ARG A 154 -7.53 -1.18 -10.28
C ARG A 154 -7.45 -2.63 -10.74
N GLN A 155 -6.39 -3.32 -10.36
CA GLN A 155 -6.20 -4.73 -10.65
C GLN A 155 -6.60 -5.50 -9.39
N GLY A 156 -7.86 -5.92 -9.30
CA GLY A 156 -8.39 -6.78 -8.23
C GLY A 156 -7.78 -8.20 -8.21
N ALA A 157 -6.64 -8.41 -8.87
CA ALA A 157 -5.87 -9.64 -8.75
C ALA A 157 -5.17 -9.65 -7.39
N ARG A 158 -5.18 -10.80 -6.74
CA ARG A 158 -4.41 -11.00 -5.50
C ARG A 158 -2.95 -10.74 -5.84
N HIS A 159 -2.37 -9.70 -5.26
CA HIS A 159 -0.95 -9.41 -5.36
C HIS A 159 -0.29 -9.64 -4.01
N SER A 160 0.90 -10.19 -4.06
CA SER A 160 1.72 -10.47 -2.88
C SER A 160 3.12 -9.91 -3.08
N TYR A 161 3.59 -9.11 -2.14
CA TYR A 161 4.88 -8.47 -2.14
C TYR A 161 5.70 -9.04 -0.99
N LEU A 162 6.85 -9.60 -1.32
CA LEU A 162 7.80 -10.19 -0.39
C LEU A 162 9.01 -9.28 -0.33
N ILE A 163 9.15 -8.51 0.75
CA ILE A 163 10.30 -7.63 0.99
C ILE A 163 11.16 -8.31 2.04
N VAL A 164 12.33 -8.82 1.64
CA VAL A 164 13.18 -9.65 2.49
C VAL A 164 14.63 -9.22 2.42
N ARG A 165 15.30 -9.32 3.57
CA ARG A 165 16.73 -9.13 3.70
C ARG A 165 17.43 -10.49 3.58
N SER A 166 18.37 -10.59 2.66
CA SER A 166 19.20 -11.78 2.48
C SER A 166 20.05 -12.05 3.73
N PRO A 167 20.04 -13.26 4.29
CA PRO A 167 20.91 -13.65 5.40
C PRO A 167 22.39 -13.68 5.05
N SER A 168 22.75 -13.93 3.78
CA SER A 168 24.14 -14.07 3.35
C SER A 168 24.82 -12.74 3.03
N SER A 169 24.12 -11.83 2.34
CA SER A 169 24.67 -10.52 1.95
C SER A 169 24.13 -9.34 2.75
N GLY A 170 23.01 -9.51 3.45
CA GLY A 170 22.28 -8.41 4.08
C GLY A 170 21.53 -7.49 3.11
N ALA A 171 21.54 -7.79 1.80
CA ALA A 171 20.83 -7.00 0.79
C ALA A 171 19.32 -7.20 0.87
N ILE A 172 18.55 -6.13 0.66
CA ILE A 172 17.09 -6.20 0.58
C ILE A 172 16.67 -6.51 -0.85
N LYS A 173 15.81 -7.51 -0.98
CA LYS A 173 15.21 -8.00 -2.22
C LYS A 173 13.70 -7.92 -2.12
N THR A 174 13.06 -7.59 -3.24
CA THR A 174 11.60 -7.54 -3.35
C THR A 174 11.18 -8.58 -4.38
N TYR A 175 10.23 -9.46 -4.03
CA TYR A 175 9.60 -10.39 -4.96
C TYR A 175 8.11 -10.13 -5.02
N ILE A 176 7.52 -10.30 -6.20
CA ILE A 176 6.13 -9.93 -6.48
C ILE A 176 5.45 -11.11 -7.14
N GLY A 177 4.35 -11.57 -6.52
CA GLY A 177 3.58 -12.71 -6.98
C GLY A 177 2.09 -12.48 -6.75
N ASN A 178 1.33 -13.58 -6.73
CA ASN A 178 -0.12 -13.58 -6.61
C ASN A 178 -0.66 -14.65 -5.65
N THR A 179 0.14 -15.02 -4.65
CA THR A 179 -0.14 -16.13 -3.72
C THR A 179 0.01 -15.69 -2.28
N ASP A 180 -0.69 -16.34 -1.35
CA ASP A 180 -0.59 -16.02 0.08
C ASP A 180 0.59 -16.70 0.79
N ASN A 181 1.49 -17.36 0.05
CA ASN A 181 2.63 -18.09 0.61
C ASN A 181 3.96 -17.42 0.20
N PRO A 182 4.80 -16.98 1.16
CA PRO A 182 6.05 -16.31 0.84
C PRO A 182 7.04 -17.21 0.10
N MET A 183 7.03 -18.52 0.35
CA MET A 183 7.93 -19.47 -0.32
C MET A 183 7.58 -19.67 -1.79
N THR A 184 6.31 -19.55 -2.19
CA THR A 184 5.92 -19.61 -3.61
C THR A 184 6.19 -18.30 -4.33
N VAL A 185 6.12 -17.17 -3.60
CA VAL A 185 6.51 -15.85 -4.13
C VAL A 185 8.02 -15.77 -4.30
N LEU A 186 8.81 -16.43 -3.44
CA LEU A 186 10.26 -16.53 -3.54
C LEU A 186 10.67 -17.42 -4.74
N SER A 187 10.62 -16.84 -5.93
CA SER A 187 11.03 -17.45 -7.18
C SER A 187 11.86 -16.46 -7.99
N PRO A 188 12.87 -16.90 -8.75
CA PRO A 188 13.61 -16.02 -9.64
C PRO A 188 12.69 -15.31 -10.66
N ASP A 189 11.57 -15.92 -11.03
CA ASP A 189 10.59 -15.33 -11.98
C ASP A 189 9.78 -14.18 -11.38
N ASN A 190 9.63 -14.18 -10.06
CA ASN A 190 8.91 -13.16 -9.31
C ASN A 190 9.82 -12.03 -8.81
N ASP A 191 11.11 -12.07 -9.14
CA ASP A 191 12.06 -11.07 -8.66
C ASP A 191 11.74 -9.68 -9.27
N ALA A 192 11.43 -8.70 -8.40
CA ALA A 192 11.17 -7.32 -8.80
C ALA A 192 12.42 -6.61 -9.35
N GLN A 193 13.58 -7.27 -9.36
CA GLN A 193 14.74 -6.84 -10.15
C GLN A 193 14.51 -6.91 -11.67
N LYS A 194 13.45 -7.59 -12.14
CA LYS A 194 13.18 -7.79 -13.57
C LYS A 194 12.34 -6.69 -14.23
N GLY A 195 11.60 -5.88 -13.48
CA GLY A 195 10.79 -4.79 -14.02
C GLY A 195 10.12 -3.93 -12.95
N ASP A 196 9.63 -2.76 -13.37
CA ASP A 196 8.83 -1.89 -12.51
C ASP A 196 7.44 -2.51 -12.30
N THR A 197 6.92 -2.43 -11.07
CA THR A 197 5.56 -2.87 -10.77
C THR A 197 4.69 -1.68 -10.44
N ASN A 198 3.67 -1.47 -11.28
CA ASN A 198 2.71 -0.38 -11.11
C ASN A 198 1.49 -0.87 -10.34
N LEU A 199 1.22 -0.21 -9.23
CA LEU A 199 0.04 -0.40 -8.40
C LEU A 199 -0.91 0.78 -8.60
N CYS A 200 -1.85 0.61 -9.52
CA CYS A 200 -2.81 1.65 -9.90
C CYS A 200 -4.03 1.64 -8.96
N ILE A 201 -4.49 2.82 -8.56
CA ILE A 201 -5.66 3.00 -7.69
C ILE A 201 -6.78 3.63 -8.50
N ASP A 202 -7.98 3.07 -8.50
CA ASP A 202 -9.17 3.72 -9.04
C ASP A 202 -9.78 4.72 -8.03
N PRO A 203 -10.12 5.94 -8.47
CA PRO A 203 -10.80 6.91 -7.62
C PRO A 203 -12.25 6.49 -7.35
N ASP A 204 -12.77 6.88 -6.19
CA ASP A 204 -14.22 6.90 -5.96
C ASP A 204 -14.81 8.21 -6.49
N GLY A 205 -15.75 8.08 -7.44
CA GLY A 205 -16.42 9.22 -8.06
C GLY A 205 -15.64 9.91 -9.21
N LEU A 206 -16.10 11.11 -9.57
CA LEU A 206 -15.64 11.81 -10.76
C LEU A 206 -14.31 12.55 -10.52
N VAL A 207 -13.26 12.17 -11.23
CA VAL A 207 -11.93 12.79 -11.17
C VAL A 207 -11.43 13.08 -12.59
N PHE A 208 -10.93 14.29 -12.83
CA PHE A 208 -10.47 14.74 -14.15
C PHE A 208 -8.96 14.63 -14.37
N THR A 209 -8.20 14.18 -13.37
CA THR A 209 -6.73 14.22 -13.36
C THR A 209 -6.06 12.92 -13.85
N GLY A 210 -6.81 11.98 -14.42
CA GLY A 210 -6.30 10.66 -14.78
C GLY A 210 -6.06 9.75 -13.57
N ILE A 211 -5.57 8.52 -13.84
CA ILE A 211 -5.32 7.50 -12.83
C ILE A 211 -3.86 7.54 -12.38
N SER A 212 -3.68 7.53 -11.07
CA SER A 212 -2.43 7.58 -10.35
C SER A 212 -2.28 6.33 -9.48
N GLY A 213 -1.08 6.12 -8.95
CA GLY A 213 -0.77 4.95 -8.15
C GLY A 213 0.62 5.01 -7.54
N ALA A 214 1.14 3.84 -7.17
CA ALA A 214 2.51 3.67 -6.72
C ALA A 214 3.29 2.80 -7.71
N VAL A 215 4.55 3.10 -7.96
CA VAL A 215 5.50 2.20 -8.63
C VAL A 215 6.49 1.70 -7.62
N ILE A 216 6.71 0.39 -7.62
CA ILE A 216 7.89 -0.21 -6.99
C ILE A 216 8.94 -0.33 -8.10
N ALA A 217 9.97 0.51 -8.02
CA ALA A 217 11.01 0.58 -9.03
C ALA A 217 11.84 -0.71 -9.08
N ARG A 218 12.26 -1.07 -10.29
CA ARG A 218 13.12 -2.21 -10.56
C ARG A 218 14.36 -2.17 -9.68
N GLY A 219 14.65 -3.28 -9.00
CA GLY A 219 15.83 -3.37 -8.14
C GLY A 219 15.73 -2.62 -6.83
N GLY A 220 14.52 -2.15 -6.49
CA GLY A 220 14.25 -1.43 -5.27
C GLY A 220 14.56 -2.24 -4.00
N SER A 221 15.52 -1.74 -3.23
CA SER A 221 15.97 -2.31 -1.95
C SER A 221 15.70 -1.38 -0.76
N SER A 222 14.98 -0.28 -0.96
CA SER A 222 14.72 0.73 0.06
C SER A 222 13.40 1.47 -0.18
N ALA A 223 12.92 2.21 0.83
CA ALA A 223 11.72 3.04 0.77
C ALA A 223 11.73 4.00 -0.45
N SER A 224 12.88 4.58 -0.79
CA SER A 224 13.05 5.48 -1.95
C SER A 224 12.75 4.84 -3.31
N SER A 225 12.63 3.51 -3.34
CA SER A 225 12.28 2.75 -4.55
C SER A 225 10.79 2.79 -4.84
N VAL A 226 9.97 3.14 -3.85
CA VAL A 226 8.54 3.32 -4.01
C VAL A 226 8.28 4.78 -4.36
N LYS A 227 7.69 5.01 -5.52
CA LYS A 227 7.42 6.36 -6.04
C LYS A 227 5.97 6.50 -6.46
N LEU A 228 5.50 7.74 -6.46
CA LEU A 228 4.18 8.05 -6.96
C LEU A 228 4.18 8.03 -8.50
N ILE A 229 3.20 7.35 -9.08
CA ILE A 229 2.90 7.41 -10.51
C ILE A 229 1.79 8.46 -10.68
N GLY A 230 2.05 9.49 -11.48
CA GLY A 230 1.07 10.53 -11.77
C GLY A 230 0.16 10.18 -12.94
N GLY A 231 -1.04 10.76 -12.95
CA GLY A 231 -2.06 10.63 -13.99
C GLY A 231 -1.64 11.20 -15.34
N GLY A 232 -0.76 10.49 -16.04
CA GLY A 232 -0.53 10.59 -17.47
C GLY A 232 -1.13 9.39 -18.18
N ILE A 233 -1.59 9.57 -19.42
CA ILE A 233 -2.12 8.49 -20.25
C ILE A 233 -1.01 7.44 -20.44
N GLY A 234 -1.20 6.24 -19.87
CA GLY A 234 -0.29 5.09 -20.08
C GLY A 234 0.70 4.79 -18.96
N GLN A 235 0.61 5.41 -17.79
CA GLN A 235 1.35 4.97 -16.59
C GLN A 235 0.47 4.19 -15.59
N CYS A 236 -0.83 4.46 -15.66
CA CYS A 236 -1.97 3.67 -15.27
C CYS A 236 -3.10 3.97 -16.28
#